data_AF-A0A226DI93-F1
#
_entry.id   AF-A0A226DI93-F1
#
_cell.length_a   1.000
_cell.length_b   1.000
_cell.length_c   1.000
_cell.angle_alpha   90.00
_cell.angle_beta   90.00
_cell.angle_gamma   90.00
#
_symmetry.space_group_name_H-M   'P 1'
#
loop_
_entity.id
_entity.type
_entity.pdbx_description
1 polymer ?
#
loop_
_entity_poly.entity_id
_entity_poly.type
_entity_poly.pdbx_seq_one_letter_code
_entity_poly.pdbx_strand_id
1 'polypeptide(L)'
;MKTSLLISVTLALTNFVPTITSIPADAKTKTINADPPGPSVSWQDKMRTLIWRTFPGYGYSDEEFRPSTPGEEETPDATAVEIYLRDVIINYLGTSYTNGIPYAGLFLSADVITEYTDPRKSFDSTEFNDVAFVRMPSSGRIWAPELRCYNVSYAGAGSWLTLPSSGVGQEVLVSPAGRVFRRVPVNIQIVGKQSGGDPYYNRGTFRMQISPQLYGEKEVKLVWRTRNTISMAFQDEQYETNFSTGTCRRTEDDGSFGVRKFCCLELTVRVRDNFSSDLTSTPAVG
;
A
#
# COMPACT_ATOMS: atom_id res chain seq x y z
N MET A 1 -9.62 28.14 -58.95
CA MET A 1 -8.52 28.12 -57.97
C MET A 1 -9.14 27.94 -56.59
N LYS A 2 -8.59 26.99 -55.83
CA LYS A 2 -9.17 26.44 -54.59
C LYS A 2 -9.15 27.46 -53.45
N THR A 3 -10.32 27.84 -52.96
CA THR A 3 -10.50 28.50 -51.67
C THR A 3 -10.56 27.43 -50.59
N SER A 4 -9.48 27.25 -49.84
CA SER A 4 -9.45 26.39 -48.66
C SER A 4 -10.16 27.11 -47.52
N LEU A 5 -11.31 26.56 -47.13
CA LEU A 5 -12.07 26.95 -45.94
C LEU A 5 -11.32 26.43 -44.70
N LEU A 6 -10.72 27.32 -43.92
CA LEU A 6 -10.18 27.02 -42.59
C LEU A 6 -11.36 26.97 -41.61
N ILE A 7 -11.81 25.76 -41.26
CA ILE A 7 -12.75 25.55 -40.15
C ILE A 7 -11.92 25.52 -38.87
N SER A 8 -11.96 26.61 -38.10
CA SER A 8 -11.51 26.62 -36.71
C SER A 8 -12.52 25.87 -35.85
N VAL A 9 -12.20 24.63 -35.48
CA VAL A 9 -12.91 23.92 -34.41
C VAL A 9 -12.47 24.52 -33.08
N THR A 10 -13.28 25.45 -32.57
CA THR A 10 -13.11 25.97 -31.20
C THR A 10 -13.72 24.93 -30.26
N LEU A 11 -12.87 24.20 -29.54
CA LEU A 11 -13.30 23.28 -28.50
C LEU A 11 -13.87 24.11 -27.34
N ALA A 12 -15.20 24.20 -27.26
CA ALA A 12 -15.87 24.75 -26.10
C ALA A 12 -15.72 23.74 -24.94
N LEU A 13 -14.65 23.87 -24.17
CA LEU A 13 -14.52 23.28 -22.85
C LEU A 13 -15.56 23.94 -21.94
N THR A 14 -16.75 23.36 -21.89
CA THR A 14 -17.69 23.62 -20.80
C THR A 14 -17.04 23.12 -19.52
N ASN A 15 -16.49 24.06 -18.75
CA ASN A 15 -16.07 23.88 -17.37
C ASN A 15 -17.29 23.48 -16.54
N PHE A 16 -17.61 22.18 -16.52
CA PHE A 16 -18.32 21.58 -15.40
C PHE A 16 -17.32 21.46 -14.25
N VAL A 17 -17.14 22.58 -13.54
CA VAL A 17 -16.65 22.56 -12.17
C VAL A 17 -17.83 22.06 -11.35
N PRO A 18 -17.82 20.83 -10.79
CA PRO A 18 -18.75 20.56 -9.72
C PRO A 18 -18.37 21.54 -8.61
N THR A 19 -19.30 22.43 -8.29
CA THR A 19 -19.24 23.33 -7.16
C THR A 19 -18.97 22.47 -5.94
N ILE A 20 -17.71 22.41 -5.51
CA ILE A 20 -17.36 21.91 -4.19
C ILE A 20 -17.90 22.96 -3.25
N THR A 21 -19.13 22.74 -2.78
CA THR A 21 -19.62 23.35 -1.55
C THR A 21 -18.54 23.13 -0.51
N SER A 22 -17.97 24.24 -0.07
CA SER A 22 -17.01 24.38 1.01
C SER A 22 -17.10 23.25 2.03
N ILE A 23 -16.02 22.46 2.12
CA ILE A 23 -15.79 21.59 3.27
C ILE A 23 -15.71 22.52 4.48
N PRO A 24 -16.57 22.37 5.51
CA PRO A 24 -16.47 23.17 6.71
C PRO A 24 -15.08 22.95 7.32
N ALA A 25 -14.35 24.04 7.56
CA ALA A 25 -12.98 24.03 8.08
C ALA A 25 -12.85 23.54 9.54
N ASP A 26 -13.87 22.88 10.07
CA ASP A 26 -13.95 22.41 11.46
C ASP A 26 -14.24 20.91 11.60
N ALA A 27 -13.99 20.11 10.55
CA ALA A 27 -13.90 18.66 10.71
C ALA A 27 -12.63 18.29 11.50
N LYS A 28 -12.61 18.61 12.80
CA LYS A 28 -11.70 18.00 13.77
C LYS A 28 -11.88 16.49 13.66
N THR A 29 -10.89 15.81 13.11
CA THR A 29 -10.78 14.36 13.04
C THR A 29 -10.88 13.80 14.47
N LYS A 30 -12.09 13.47 14.93
CA LYS A 30 -12.31 12.85 16.23
C LYS A 30 -12.08 11.35 16.08
N THR A 31 -10.88 10.90 16.42
CA THR A 31 -10.61 9.48 16.72
C THR A 31 -11.00 9.24 18.17
N ILE A 32 -11.93 8.31 18.44
CA ILE A 32 -12.46 8.07 19.79
C ILE A 32 -11.98 6.70 20.30
N ASN A 33 -11.47 6.67 21.54
CA ASN A 33 -11.11 5.45 22.27
C ASN A 33 -12.32 4.92 23.07
N ALA A 34 -12.37 3.61 23.31
CA ALA A 34 -13.53 2.91 23.89
C ALA A 34 -13.53 2.89 25.43
N ASP A 35 -13.95 3.98 26.11
CA ASP A 35 -14.03 4.06 27.60
C ASP A 35 -15.47 4.24 28.12
N PRO A 36 -16.08 3.38 28.99
CA PRO A 36 -17.53 3.14 29.25
C PRO A 36 -18.43 4.34 29.70
N PRO A 37 -19.76 4.42 29.40
CA PRO A 37 -20.70 5.38 29.97
C PRO A 37 -21.90 4.73 30.69
N GLY A 38 -22.52 5.53 31.56
CA GLY A 38 -23.74 5.22 32.29
C GLY A 38 -25.06 5.39 31.48
N PRO A 39 -26.21 5.41 32.17
CA PRO A 39 -27.47 4.85 31.67
C PRO A 39 -28.30 5.82 30.83
N SER A 40 -28.17 5.70 29.50
CA SER A 40 -29.09 6.26 28.49
C SER A 40 -28.86 5.54 27.16
N VAL A 41 -29.10 4.21 27.06
CA VAL A 41 -28.42 3.27 26.12
C VAL A 41 -27.11 3.90 25.67
N SER A 42 -26.20 3.90 26.63
CA SER A 42 -25.05 4.76 26.72
C SER A 42 -24.41 4.88 25.33
N TRP A 43 -23.93 6.04 24.89
CA TRP A 43 -23.37 6.24 23.53
C TRP A 43 -22.44 5.09 23.08
N GLN A 44 -21.82 4.42 24.04
CA GLN A 44 -20.94 3.28 23.80
C GLN A 44 -21.63 1.95 23.72
N ASP A 45 -22.81 1.76 24.30
CA ASP A 45 -23.65 0.62 23.94
C ASP A 45 -24.05 0.71 22.47
N LYS A 46 -24.40 1.91 21.97
CA LYS A 46 -24.64 2.12 20.53
C LYS A 46 -23.39 1.84 19.69
N MET A 47 -22.23 2.38 20.06
CA MET A 47 -20.96 2.10 19.36
C MET A 47 -20.54 0.64 19.45
N ARG A 48 -20.75 -0.02 20.60
CA ARG A 48 -20.49 -1.45 20.78
C ARG A 48 -21.42 -2.25 19.87
N THR A 49 -22.71 -1.93 19.81
CA THR A 49 -23.66 -2.55 18.89
C THR A 49 -23.27 -2.34 17.43
N LEU A 50 -22.82 -1.14 17.04
CA LEU A 50 -22.31 -0.89 15.69
C LEU A 50 -21.12 -1.77 15.38
N ILE A 51 -20.08 -1.76 16.24
CA ILE A 51 -18.88 -2.59 16.06
C ILE A 51 -19.26 -4.08 15.97
N TRP A 52 -20.16 -4.57 16.81
CA TRP A 52 -20.65 -5.95 16.74
C TRP A 52 -21.44 -6.26 15.47
N ARG A 53 -22.21 -5.31 14.93
CA ARG A 53 -22.94 -5.48 13.68
C ARG A 53 -22.02 -5.46 12.46
N THR A 54 -21.04 -4.56 12.44
CA THR A 54 -20.05 -4.45 11.35
C THR A 54 -19.04 -5.60 11.39
N PHE A 55 -18.67 -6.05 12.60
CA PHE A 55 -17.68 -7.09 12.86
C PHE A 55 -18.25 -8.19 13.78
N PRO A 56 -19.24 -8.97 13.33
CA PRO A 56 -19.80 -10.05 14.13
C PRO A 56 -18.71 -11.07 14.47
N GLY A 57 -18.54 -11.38 15.75
CA GLY A 57 -17.57 -12.38 16.22
C GLY A 57 -17.89 -13.80 15.76
N TYR A 58 -16.86 -14.67 15.79
CA TYR A 58 -16.84 -16.12 15.50
C TYR A 58 -18.12 -16.70 14.86
N GLY A 59 -18.08 -16.84 13.54
CA GLY A 59 -19.18 -17.40 12.72
C GLY A 59 -19.34 -16.73 11.36
N TYR A 60 -18.62 -15.62 11.12
CA TYR A 60 -18.65 -14.91 9.85
C TYR A 60 -17.66 -15.54 8.86
N SER A 61 -18.16 -16.20 7.81
CA SER A 61 -17.36 -16.83 6.74
C SER A 61 -16.84 -15.84 5.69
N ASP A 62 -17.42 -14.65 5.63
CA ASP A 62 -17.19 -13.65 4.57
C ASP A 62 -15.78 -13.03 4.59
N GLU A 63 -15.01 -13.27 5.64
CA GLU A 63 -13.63 -12.82 5.78
C GLU A 63 -12.65 -13.62 4.92
N GLU A 64 -13.03 -14.84 4.54
CA GLU A 64 -12.25 -15.69 3.62
C GLU A 64 -12.52 -15.33 2.16
N PHE A 65 -13.64 -14.68 1.90
CA PHE A 65 -14.08 -14.30 0.56
C PHE A 65 -13.83 -12.83 0.29
N ARG A 66 -13.31 -12.56 -0.90
CA ARG A 66 -13.12 -11.18 -1.36
C ARG A 66 -14.47 -10.44 -1.34
N PRO A 67 -14.48 -9.13 -1.03
CA PRO A 67 -15.68 -8.33 -1.16
C PRO A 67 -16.13 -8.32 -2.62
N SER A 68 -17.34 -8.80 -2.85
CA SER A 68 -18.09 -8.62 -4.10
C SER A 68 -19.39 -7.90 -3.79
N THR A 69 -19.93 -7.16 -4.76
CA THR A 69 -21.28 -6.62 -4.61
C THR A 69 -22.33 -7.73 -4.88
N PRO A 70 -23.51 -7.69 -4.24
CA PRO A 70 -24.57 -8.70 -4.44
C PRO A 70 -25.15 -8.82 -5.87
N GLY A 71 -24.62 -8.11 -6.86
CA GLY A 71 -25.03 -8.18 -8.27
C GLY A 71 -23.93 -8.64 -9.23
N GLU A 72 -22.77 -9.01 -8.70
CA GLU A 72 -21.56 -9.33 -9.47
C GLU A 72 -21.35 -10.85 -9.66
N GLU A 73 -22.34 -11.70 -9.38
CA GLU A 73 -22.19 -13.16 -9.33
C GLU A 73 -21.71 -13.80 -10.65
N GLU A 74 -22.05 -13.22 -11.81
CA GLU A 74 -21.67 -13.79 -13.12
C GLU A 74 -20.29 -13.30 -13.63
N THR A 75 -19.94 -12.02 -13.39
CA THR A 75 -18.66 -11.43 -13.82
C THR A 75 -18.16 -10.40 -12.81
N PRO A 76 -17.69 -10.86 -11.64
CA PRO A 76 -17.34 -9.95 -10.56
C PRO A 76 -16.10 -9.13 -10.92
N ASP A 77 -16.22 -7.81 -10.86
CA ASP A 77 -15.11 -6.89 -11.06
C ASP A 77 -13.98 -7.17 -10.05
N ALA A 78 -12.75 -6.84 -10.45
CA ALA A 78 -11.60 -6.98 -9.57
C ALA A 78 -11.70 -5.99 -8.42
N THR A 79 -11.51 -6.45 -7.18
CA THR A 79 -11.44 -5.56 -6.02
C THR A 79 -10.20 -4.68 -6.15
N ALA A 80 -10.41 -3.37 -6.30
CA ALA A 80 -9.32 -2.40 -6.36
C ALA A 80 -8.76 -2.16 -4.96
N VAL A 81 -7.44 -2.34 -4.82
CA VAL A 81 -6.71 -2.14 -3.58
C VAL A 81 -5.64 -1.09 -3.83
N GLU A 82 -5.80 0.08 -3.21
CA GLU A 82 -4.78 1.11 -3.19
C GLU A 82 -3.72 0.78 -2.14
N ILE A 83 -2.45 0.92 -2.50
CA ILE A 83 -1.32 0.74 -1.60
C ILE A 83 -0.50 2.01 -1.55
N TYR A 84 -0.01 2.35 -0.36
CA TYR A 84 1.01 3.37 -0.18
C TYR A 84 1.83 3.08 1.07
N LEU A 85 3.03 3.66 1.11
CA LEU A 85 3.97 3.49 2.21
C LEU A 85 4.12 4.82 2.94
N ARG A 86 3.93 4.79 4.26
CA ARG A 86 4.06 5.97 5.12
C ARG A 86 5.26 5.77 6.06
N ASP A 87 5.86 6.89 6.47
CA ASP A 87 6.92 6.94 7.47
C ASP A 87 8.07 5.98 7.11
N VAL A 88 8.47 6.01 5.84
CA VAL A 88 9.50 5.11 5.30
C VAL A 88 10.87 5.60 5.75
N ILE A 89 11.52 4.82 6.60
CA ILE A 89 12.84 5.10 7.13
C ILE A 89 13.78 4.00 6.65
N ILE A 90 14.84 4.37 5.94
CA ILE A 90 15.94 3.46 5.70
C ILE A 90 16.83 3.46 6.94
N ASN A 91 16.84 2.31 7.62
CA ASN A 91 17.55 2.13 8.88
C ASN A 91 19.04 1.84 8.64
N TYR A 92 19.35 1.02 7.64
CA TYR A 92 20.71 0.53 7.40
C TYR A 92 20.91 -0.03 5.98
N LEU A 93 22.13 0.14 5.48
CA LEU A 93 22.68 -0.54 4.30
C LEU A 93 23.76 -1.52 4.76
N GLY A 94 23.66 -2.79 4.38
CA GLY A 94 24.75 -3.73 4.66
C GLY A 94 24.57 -5.07 3.98
N THR A 95 25.18 -6.11 4.52
CA THR A 95 25.17 -7.44 3.89
C THR A 95 23.92 -8.24 4.28
N SER A 96 23.18 -8.70 3.28
CA SER A 96 22.17 -9.74 3.39
C SER A 96 22.75 -11.08 2.94
N TYR A 97 22.34 -12.19 3.55
CA TYR A 97 22.74 -13.52 3.11
C TYR A 97 21.52 -14.26 2.58
N THR A 98 21.58 -14.70 1.32
CA THR A 98 20.59 -15.64 0.77
C THR A 98 21.31 -16.92 0.35
N ASN A 99 20.89 -18.06 0.91
CA ASN A 99 21.51 -19.37 0.66
C ASN A 99 23.03 -19.37 0.89
N GLY A 100 23.50 -18.64 1.91
CA GLY A 100 24.92 -18.52 2.25
C GLY A 100 25.74 -17.57 1.37
N ILE A 101 25.13 -16.97 0.34
CA ILE A 101 25.79 -16.02 -0.55
C ILE A 101 25.52 -14.59 -0.05
N PRO A 102 26.56 -13.75 0.13
CA PRO A 102 26.40 -12.36 0.55
C PRO A 102 25.88 -11.48 -0.60
N TYR A 103 24.96 -10.58 -0.27
CA TYR A 103 24.38 -9.59 -1.17
C TYR A 103 24.24 -8.23 -0.47
N ALA A 104 24.08 -7.17 -1.25
CA ALA A 104 23.67 -5.89 -0.71
C ALA A 104 22.24 -5.97 -0.17
N GLY A 105 22.03 -5.51 1.05
CA GLY A 105 20.77 -5.45 1.75
C GLY A 105 20.42 -4.01 2.16
N LEU A 106 19.22 -3.58 1.80
CA LEU A 106 18.60 -2.35 2.26
C LEU A 106 17.54 -2.72 3.30
N PHE A 107 17.71 -2.23 4.53
CA PHE A 107 16.79 -2.47 5.62
C PHE A 107 15.99 -1.20 5.89
N LEU A 108 14.68 -1.27 5.74
CA LEU A 108 13.78 -0.15 5.95
C LEU A 108 12.63 -0.51 6.88
N SER A 109 12.14 0.46 7.62
CA SER A 109 10.88 0.39 8.35
C SER A 109 9.86 1.26 7.62
N ALA A 110 8.61 0.82 7.60
CA ALA A 110 7.53 1.56 6.97
C ALA A 110 6.19 1.13 7.56
N ASP A 111 5.19 2.01 7.44
CA ASP A 111 3.80 1.62 7.54
C ASP A 111 3.28 1.30 6.15
N VAL A 112 3.00 0.02 5.89
CA VAL A 112 2.27 -0.38 4.69
C VAL A 112 0.80 -0.15 4.92
N ILE A 113 0.20 0.68 4.08
CA ILE A 113 -1.22 0.99 4.14
C ILE A 113 -1.92 0.46 2.91
N THR A 114 -3.00 -0.29 3.14
CA THR A 114 -3.91 -0.77 2.10
C THR A 114 -5.28 -0.14 2.29
N GLU A 115 -5.86 0.35 1.20
CA GLU A 115 -7.22 0.84 1.17
C GLU A 115 -8.04 0.15 0.08
N TYR A 116 -9.28 -0.23 0.41
CA TYR A 116 -10.22 -0.87 -0.51
C TYR A 116 -11.65 -0.64 -0.01
N THR A 117 -12.64 -1.06 -0.78
CA THR A 117 -14.05 -0.98 -0.38
C THR A 117 -14.58 -2.37 -0.10
N ASP A 118 -15.19 -2.55 1.08
CA ASP A 118 -15.99 -3.72 1.43
C ASP A 118 -17.44 -3.27 1.71
N PRO A 119 -18.35 -3.41 0.72
CA PRO A 119 -19.75 -2.98 0.86
C PRO A 119 -20.49 -3.67 2.03
N ARG A 120 -20.06 -4.88 2.41
CA ARG A 120 -20.64 -5.65 3.53
C ARG A 120 -20.37 -5.00 4.88
N LYS A 121 -19.41 -4.07 4.93
CA LYS A 121 -19.01 -3.32 6.14
C LYS A 121 -19.54 -1.89 6.15
N SER A 122 -20.43 -1.53 5.21
CA SER A 122 -21.12 -0.24 5.23
C SER A 122 -22.10 -0.14 6.41
N PHE A 123 -22.35 1.09 6.87
CA PHE A 123 -23.27 1.37 7.95
C PHE A 123 -23.80 2.81 7.84
N ASP A 124 -24.99 3.06 8.39
CA ASP A 124 -25.56 4.40 8.46
C ASP A 124 -24.87 5.22 9.57
N SER A 125 -24.16 6.29 9.18
CA SER A 125 -23.46 7.15 10.15
C SER A 125 -24.38 8.09 10.92
N THR A 126 -25.59 8.36 10.42
CA THR A 126 -26.53 9.31 11.03
C THR A 126 -27.00 8.82 12.41
N GLU A 127 -27.06 7.50 12.60
CA GLU A 127 -27.33 6.87 13.90
C GLU A 127 -26.21 7.10 14.94
N PHE A 128 -25.04 7.56 14.50
CA PHE A 128 -23.81 7.68 15.30
C PHE A 128 -23.19 9.08 15.26
N ASN A 129 -23.97 10.14 15.03
CA ASN A 129 -23.47 11.52 14.94
C ASN A 129 -22.43 11.70 13.82
N ASP A 130 -22.67 11.11 12.65
CA ASP A 130 -21.85 11.29 11.45
C ASP A 130 -20.37 10.89 11.63
N VAL A 131 -20.15 9.79 12.36
CA VAL A 131 -18.81 9.19 12.53
C VAL A 131 -18.20 8.89 11.16
N ALA A 132 -17.01 9.44 10.91
CA ALA A 132 -16.28 9.25 9.66
C ALA A 132 -15.65 7.85 9.54
N PHE A 133 -15.21 7.27 10.66
CA PHE A 133 -14.57 5.95 10.70
C PHE A 133 -14.82 5.24 12.03
N VAL A 134 -15.00 3.93 11.96
CA VAL A 134 -15.01 3.02 13.11
C VAL A 134 -13.71 2.25 13.13
N ARG A 135 -13.04 2.21 14.28
CA ARG A 135 -11.84 1.38 14.48
C ARG A 135 -12.23 -0.05 14.80
N MET A 136 -11.69 -1.00 14.06
CA MET A 136 -11.91 -2.42 14.31
C MET A 136 -11.20 -2.85 15.60
N PRO A 137 -11.85 -3.63 16.48
CA PRO A 137 -11.17 -4.22 17.64
C PRO A 137 -10.10 -5.23 17.19
N SER A 138 -9.10 -5.47 18.04
CA SER A 138 -7.98 -6.38 17.73
C SER A 138 -8.40 -7.83 17.48
N SER A 139 -9.56 -8.25 18.02
CA SER A 139 -10.16 -9.57 17.78
C SER A 139 -11.07 -9.60 16.55
N GLY A 140 -11.42 -8.44 16.00
CA GLY A 140 -12.22 -8.33 14.79
C GLY A 140 -11.42 -8.86 13.61
N ARG A 141 -12.12 -9.50 12.67
CA ARG A 141 -11.53 -9.98 11.45
C ARG A 141 -12.23 -9.28 10.28
N ILE A 142 -11.46 -9.05 9.24
CA ILE A 142 -11.91 -8.43 8.00
C ILE A 142 -11.12 -9.09 6.87
N TRP A 143 -11.79 -9.31 5.73
CA TRP A 143 -11.06 -9.77 4.56
C TRP A 143 -9.97 -8.76 4.22
N ALA A 144 -8.76 -9.22 3.94
CA ALA A 144 -7.68 -8.43 3.38
C ALA A 144 -6.94 -9.29 2.35
N PRO A 145 -6.42 -8.71 1.26
CA PRO A 145 -5.62 -9.47 0.31
C PRO A 145 -4.36 -9.97 1.01
N GLU A 146 -4.03 -11.26 0.86
CA GLU A 146 -2.74 -11.80 1.32
C GLU A 146 -1.64 -11.24 0.40
N LEU A 147 -1.03 -10.15 0.84
CA LEU A 147 0.04 -9.48 0.12
C LEU A 147 1.40 -10.01 0.55
N ARG A 148 2.28 -10.22 -0.42
CA ARG A 148 3.68 -10.55 -0.20
C ARG A 148 4.58 -9.55 -0.90
N CYS A 149 5.68 -9.26 -0.24
CA CYS A 149 6.77 -8.44 -0.77
C CYS A 149 7.86 -9.37 -1.29
N TYR A 150 8.08 -9.39 -2.61
CA TYR A 150 9.07 -10.22 -3.29
C TYR A 150 10.31 -9.40 -3.62
N ASN A 151 11.48 -10.00 -3.39
CA ASN A 151 12.74 -9.44 -3.84
C ASN A 151 12.95 -9.72 -5.33
N VAL A 152 13.17 -8.69 -6.14
CA VAL A 152 13.33 -8.86 -7.60
C VAL A 152 14.65 -8.39 -8.16
N SER A 153 15.52 -7.80 -7.33
CA SER A 153 16.86 -7.41 -7.79
C SER A 153 17.75 -8.61 -8.11
N TYR A 154 17.40 -9.81 -7.64
CA TYR A 154 18.20 -11.02 -7.85
C TYR A 154 17.34 -12.29 -7.99
N ALA A 155 17.52 -13.03 -9.09
CA ALA A 155 16.88 -14.31 -9.35
C ALA A 155 17.48 -15.38 -8.43
N GLY A 156 16.97 -15.48 -7.21
CA GLY A 156 17.49 -16.35 -6.15
C GLY A 156 17.36 -15.78 -4.74
N ALA A 157 17.03 -14.48 -4.63
CA ALA A 157 16.67 -13.84 -3.37
C ALA A 157 15.28 -14.34 -2.92
N GLY A 158 15.24 -15.51 -2.28
CA GLY A 158 14.01 -16.14 -1.79
C GLY A 158 13.35 -15.42 -0.60
N SER A 159 13.87 -14.27 -0.17
CA SER A 159 13.30 -13.51 0.93
C SER A 159 12.00 -12.84 0.48
N TRP A 160 10.88 -13.26 1.05
CA TRP A 160 9.62 -12.56 0.95
C TRP A 160 9.07 -12.24 2.35
N LEU A 161 8.44 -11.07 2.47
CA LEU A 161 7.69 -10.71 3.67
C LEU A 161 6.20 -10.88 3.36
N THR A 162 5.51 -11.74 4.10
CA THR A 162 4.04 -11.72 4.11
C THR A 162 3.60 -10.54 4.97
N LEU A 163 2.75 -9.69 4.41
CA LEU A 163 2.04 -8.69 5.18
C LEU A 163 0.96 -9.45 5.96
N PRO A 164 1.10 -9.60 7.30
CA PRO A 164 0.14 -10.37 8.08
C PRO A 164 -1.25 -9.78 7.84
N SER A 165 -2.31 -10.60 7.76
CA SER A 165 -3.71 -10.15 7.60
C SER A 165 -4.36 -9.73 8.93
N SER A 166 -3.82 -10.23 10.05
CA SER A 166 -4.17 -9.86 11.44
C SER A 166 -2.91 -9.83 12.31
N GLY A 167 -2.89 -9.06 13.40
CA GLY A 167 -1.73 -9.04 14.31
C GLY A 167 -1.62 -7.82 15.22
N VAL A 168 -0.73 -7.92 16.22
CA VAL A 168 -0.42 -6.84 17.17
C VAL A 168 0.18 -5.64 16.42
N GLY A 169 -0.29 -4.43 16.74
CA GLY A 169 0.19 -3.18 16.14
C GLY A 169 -0.48 -2.80 14.81
N GLN A 170 -1.39 -3.63 14.30
CA GLN A 170 -2.21 -3.28 13.15
C GLN A 170 -3.36 -2.34 13.53
N GLU A 171 -3.71 -1.46 12.61
CA GLU A 171 -4.90 -0.61 12.73
C GLU A 171 -5.79 -0.80 11.52
N VAL A 172 -7.08 -1.02 11.76
CA VAL A 172 -8.11 -1.09 10.72
C VAL A 172 -9.19 -0.09 11.05
N LEU A 173 -9.51 0.76 10.08
CA LEU A 173 -10.58 1.75 10.14
C LEU A 173 -11.57 1.49 9.01
N VAL A 174 -12.86 1.56 9.30
CA VAL A 174 -13.92 1.37 8.31
C VAL A 174 -14.83 2.60 8.29
N SER A 175 -15.02 3.18 7.11
CA SER A 175 -15.94 4.31 6.91
C SER A 175 -17.39 3.85 6.75
N PRO A 176 -18.38 4.75 6.90
CA PRO A 176 -19.80 4.45 6.64
C PRO A 176 -20.07 3.85 5.26
N ALA A 177 -19.29 4.24 4.25
CA ALA A 177 -19.39 3.72 2.89
C ALA A 177 -18.72 2.35 2.69
N GLY A 178 -18.22 1.71 3.75
CA GLY A 178 -17.51 0.42 3.68
C GLY A 178 -16.07 0.53 3.18
N ARG A 179 -15.52 1.74 2.97
CA ARG A 179 -14.08 1.90 2.71
C ARG A 179 -13.28 1.48 3.93
N VAL A 180 -12.36 0.55 3.70
CA VAL A 180 -11.45 -0.02 4.68
C VAL A 180 -10.08 0.63 4.52
N PHE A 181 -9.53 1.12 5.62
CA PHE A 181 -8.14 1.53 5.74
C PHE A 181 -7.45 0.57 6.68
N ARG A 182 -6.29 0.06 6.27
CA ARG A 182 -5.54 -0.91 7.05
C ARG A 182 -4.06 -0.55 7.06
N ARG A 183 -3.51 -0.30 8.25
CA ARG A 183 -2.11 0.05 8.49
C ARG A 183 -1.39 -1.13 9.14
N VAL A 184 -0.27 -1.54 8.55
CA VAL A 184 0.62 -2.58 9.07
C VAL A 184 2.04 -2.02 9.17
N PRO A 185 2.58 -1.85 10.38
CA PRO A 185 3.98 -1.51 10.55
C PRO A 185 4.85 -2.71 10.19
N VAL A 186 5.89 -2.50 9.37
CA VAL A 186 6.77 -3.56 8.88
C VAL A 186 8.23 -3.13 8.88
N ASN A 187 9.10 -4.14 9.01
CA ASN A 187 10.51 -4.03 8.68
C ASN A 187 10.77 -4.87 7.43
N ILE A 188 11.25 -4.22 6.38
CA ILE A 188 11.46 -4.81 5.06
C ILE A 188 12.96 -4.87 4.80
N GLN A 189 13.42 -6.03 4.36
CA GLN A 189 14.75 -6.21 3.80
C GLN A 189 14.63 -6.37 2.28
N ILE A 190 15.24 -5.46 1.53
CA ILE A 190 15.33 -5.53 0.07
C ILE A 190 16.77 -5.90 -0.31
N VAL A 191 16.93 -6.91 -1.15
CA VAL A 191 18.23 -7.36 -1.64
C VAL A 191 18.46 -6.61 -2.94
N GLY A 192 19.65 -6.05 -3.10
CA GLY A 192 20.01 -5.18 -4.22
C GLY A 192 21.08 -5.77 -5.10
N LYS A 193 21.22 -5.19 -6.30
CA LYS A 193 22.41 -5.35 -7.12
C LYS A 193 23.31 -4.13 -6.88
N GLN A 194 24.52 -4.35 -6.39
CA GLN A 194 25.55 -3.32 -6.31
C GLN A 194 26.27 -3.17 -7.64
N SER A 195 26.71 -1.95 -7.92
CA SER A 195 27.63 -1.66 -9.01
C SER A 195 29.06 -1.88 -8.52
N GLY A 196 29.79 -2.83 -9.10
CA GLY A 196 31.22 -3.03 -8.82
C GLY A 196 31.64 -4.36 -8.19
N GLY A 197 30.69 -5.26 -7.88
CA GLY A 197 31.01 -6.63 -7.42
C GLY A 197 31.50 -6.75 -5.98
N ASP A 198 31.65 -5.64 -5.27
CA ASP A 198 32.08 -5.60 -3.87
C ASP A 198 30.88 -5.25 -2.96
N PRO A 199 30.54 -6.12 -1.97
CA PRO A 199 29.44 -5.93 -1.01
C PRO A 199 29.51 -4.63 -0.20
N TYR A 200 30.69 -3.99 -0.13
CA TYR A 200 30.95 -2.79 0.65
C TYR A 200 30.81 -1.48 -0.12
N TYR A 201 30.46 -1.50 -1.42
CA TYR A 201 30.29 -0.26 -2.18
C TYR A 201 28.96 0.45 -1.88
N ASN A 202 29.07 1.75 -1.58
CA ASN A 202 28.01 2.67 -1.15
C ASN A 202 27.03 3.11 -2.27
N ARG A 203 26.81 2.27 -3.28
CA ARG A 203 25.86 2.50 -4.38
C ARG A 203 25.10 1.22 -4.71
N GLY A 204 23.78 1.28 -4.64
CA GLY A 204 22.93 0.11 -4.87
C GLY A 204 21.59 0.45 -5.49
N THR A 205 21.08 -0.47 -6.31
CA THR A 205 19.67 -0.47 -6.73
C THR A 205 18.97 -1.64 -6.08
N PHE A 206 17.91 -1.33 -5.34
CA PHE A 206 17.09 -2.26 -4.58
C PHE A 206 15.67 -2.24 -5.15
N ARG A 207 15.12 -3.41 -5.47
CA ARG A 207 13.79 -3.55 -6.06
C ARG A 207 12.97 -4.58 -5.30
N MET A 208 11.78 -4.15 -4.90
CA MET A 208 10.77 -4.97 -4.26
C MET A 208 9.48 -4.92 -5.08
N GLN A 209 8.79 -6.06 -5.18
CA GLN A 209 7.46 -6.13 -5.75
C GLN A 209 6.44 -6.55 -4.69
N ILE A 210 5.31 -5.86 -4.60
CA ILE A 210 4.18 -6.24 -3.75
C ILE A 210 3.12 -6.88 -4.65
N SER A 211 2.71 -8.10 -4.33
CA SER A 211 1.72 -8.86 -5.12
C SER A 211 0.81 -9.67 -4.20
N PRO A 212 -0.45 -9.91 -4.58
CA PRO A 212 -1.25 -10.93 -3.91
C PRO A 212 -0.63 -12.32 -4.11
N GLN A 213 -0.73 -13.20 -3.12
CA GLN A 213 -0.32 -14.60 -3.23
C GLN A 213 -1.43 -15.47 -3.82
N LEU A 214 -2.68 -15.23 -3.42
CA LEU A 214 -3.80 -16.13 -3.72
C LEU A 214 -4.75 -15.61 -4.79
N TYR A 215 -4.76 -14.29 -5.05
CA TYR A 215 -5.73 -13.63 -5.94
C TYR A 215 -5.09 -13.19 -7.25
N GLY A 216 -5.63 -13.64 -8.38
CA GLY A 216 -5.15 -13.25 -9.70
C GLY A 216 -5.54 -11.81 -10.09
N GLU A 217 -5.02 -11.34 -11.22
CA GLU A 217 -5.26 -9.96 -11.72
C GLU A 217 -6.73 -9.63 -12.01
N LYS A 218 -7.58 -10.65 -12.18
CA LYS A 218 -9.03 -10.52 -12.36
C LYS A 218 -9.81 -10.42 -11.04
N GLU A 219 -9.20 -10.81 -9.92
CA GLU A 219 -9.85 -10.86 -8.61
C GLU A 219 -9.45 -9.68 -7.75
N VAL A 220 -8.16 -9.32 -7.79
CA VAL A 220 -7.60 -8.18 -7.07
C VAL A 220 -6.75 -7.36 -8.02
N LYS A 221 -6.96 -6.05 -8.00
CA LYS A 221 -6.17 -5.08 -8.77
C LYS A 221 -5.45 -4.14 -7.82
N LEU A 222 -4.11 -4.20 -7.83
CA LEU A 222 -3.29 -3.29 -7.04
C LEU A 222 -3.02 -1.99 -7.80
N VAL A 223 -3.10 -0.87 -7.09
CA VAL A 223 -2.70 0.45 -7.60
C VAL A 223 -1.93 1.22 -6.53
N TRP A 224 -0.93 2.00 -6.95
CA TRP A 224 -0.31 2.98 -6.05
C TRP A 224 -1.28 4.13 -5.80
N ARG A 225 -1.36 4.59 -4.55
CA ARG A 225 -2.11 5.82 -4.24
C ARG A 225 -1.47 6.99 -4.97
N THR A 226 -2.28 7.75 -5.72
CA THR A 226 -1.80 8.87 -6.55
C THR A 226 -1.31 10.08 -5.75
N ARG A 227 -1.73 10.21 -4.49
CA ARG A 227 -1.32 11.28 -3.57
C ARG A 227 -0.58 10.68 -2.37
N ASN A 228 0.50 11.34 -1.94
CA ASN A 228 1.30 10.96 -0.77
C ASN A 228 1.79 9.50 -0.83
N THR A 229 2.24 9.07 -2.01
CA THR A 229 2.53 7.65 -2.27
C THR A 229 3.64 7.13 -1.36
N ILE A 230 4.73 7.87 -1.24
CA ILE A 230 5.91 7.54 -0.42
C ILE A 230 6.64 8.85 -0.06
N SER A 231 7.01 9.00 1.21
CA SER A 231 8.09 9.90 1.64
C SER A 231 9.15 9.02 2.29
N MET A 232 10.37 9.10 1.80
CA MET A 232 11.47 8.25 2.24
C MET A 232 12.58 9.13 2.83
N ALA A 233 13.02 8.78 4.03
CA ALA A 233 14.17 9.39 4.68
C ALA A 233 15.20 8.32 4.99
N PHE A 234 16.48 8.63 4.80
CA PHE A 234 17.56 7.81 5.32
C PHE A 234 17.87 8.29 6.75
N GLN A 235 18.03 7.37 7.70
CA GLN A 235 18.33 7.76 9.09
C GLN A 235 19.70 8.43 9.23
N ASP A 236 20.62 8.04 8.36
CA ASP A 236 21.96 8.59 8.18
C ASP A 236 22.03 9.57 6.99
N GLU A 237 22.48 10.79 7.25
CA GLU A 237 22.59 11.87 6.26
C GLU A 237 23.71 11.66 5.24
N GLN A 238 24.57 10.65 5.42
CA GLN A 238 25.67 10.36 4.49
C GLN A 238 25.21 9.81 3.12
N TYR A 239 23.95 9.41 2.99
CA TYR A 239 23.41 8.84 1.76
C TYR A 239 22.34 9.72 1.12
N GLU A 240 22.43 9.89 -0.19
CA GLU A 240 21.31 10.37 -0.99
C GLU A 240 20.49 9.20 -1.52
N THR A 241 19.18 9.36 -1.45
CA THR A 241 18.21 8.36 -1.88
C THR A 241 17.30 8.90 -2.95
N ASN A 242 17.04 8.08 -3.95
CA ASN A 242 16.02 8.33 -4.95
C ASN A 242 15.16 7.07 -5.08
N PHE A 243 13.85 7.25 -5.20
CA PHE A 243 12.93 6.14 -5.35
C PHE A 243 12.00 6.35 -6.54
N SER A 244 11.50 5.23 -7.08
CA SER A 244 10.47 5.25 -8.10
C SER A 244 9.49 4.11 -7.87
N THR A 245 8.21 4.39 -8.08
CA THR A 245 7.13 3.41 -8.02
C THR A 245 6.70 3.00 -9.43
N GLY A 246 6.37 1.74 -9.62
CA GLY A 246 5.85 1.21 -10.88
C GLY A 246 4.78 0.15 -10.67
N THR A 247 4.17 -0.29 -11.76
CA THR A 247 3.29 -1.48 -11.78
C THR A 247 3.94 -2.58 -12.59
N CYS A 248 3.73 -3.82 -12.20
CA CYS A 248 4.27 -5.00 -12.86
C CYS A 248 3.20 -6.09 -12.99
N ARG A 249 3.51 -7.14 -13.75
CA ARG A 249 2.72 -8.37 -13.82
C ARG A 249 3.62 -9.55 -13.50
N ARG A 250 3.17 -10.39 -12.59
CA ARG A 250 3.81 -11.67 -12.28
C ARG A 250 2.99 -12.80 -12.84
N THR A 251 3.70 -13.83 -13.28
CA THR A 251 3.11 -15.02 -13.84
C THR A 251 3.68 -16.20 -13.06
N GLU A 252 2.81 -17.05 -12.52
CA GLU A 252 3.20 -18.24 -11.78
C GLU A 252 2.51 -19.44 -12.42
N ASP A 253 3.29 -20.47 -12.72
CA ASP A 253 2.76 -21.77 -13.15
C ASP A 253 2.72 -22.66 -11.90
N ASP A 254 1.52 -22.88 -11.38
CA ASP A 254 1.32 -23.72 -10.18
C ASP A 254 1.30 -25.22 -10.50
N GLY A 255 1.56 -25.58 -11.77
CA GLY A 255 1.63 -26.96 -12.27
C GLY A 255 0.31 -27.74 -12.23
N SER A 256 -0.74 -27.20 -11.60
CA SER A 256 -1.99 -27.92 -11.30
C SER A 256 -3.24 -27.19 -11.81
N PHE A 257 -3.23 -25.86 -11.81
CA PHE A 257 -4.31 -24.97 -12.29
C PHE A 257 -3.86 -24.08 -13.45
N GLY A 258 -2.61 -24.24 -13.89
CA GLY A 258 -2.04 -23.58 -15.06
C GLY A 258 -1.43 -22.23 -14.74
N VAL A 259 -1.20 -21.45 -15.79
CA VAL A 259 -0.47 -20.18 -15.70
C VAL A 259 -1.38 -19.08 -15.14
N ARG A 260 -1.19 -18.73 -13.87
CA ARG A 260 -1.91 -17.64 -13.20
C ARG A 260 -1.16 -16.32 -13.34
N LYS A 261 -1.91 -15.24 -13.58
CA LYS A 261 -1.39 -13.87 -13.70
C LYS A 261 -1.78 -13.06 -12.48
N PHE A 262 -0.82 -12.36 -11.91
CA PHE A 262 -0.97 -11.53 -10.73
C PHE A 262 -0.57 -10.10 -11.07
N CYS A 263 -1.36 -9.14 -10.59
CA CYS A 263 -0.94 -7.75 -10.61
C CYS A 263 0.08 -7.50 -9.49
N CYS A 264 1.06 -6.64 -9.74
CA CYS A 264 2.00 -6.25 -8.70
C CYS A 264 2.38 -4.77 -8.79
N LEU A 265 2.85 -4.26 -7.67
CA LEU A 265 3.41 -2.93 -7.54
C LEU A 265 4.91 -3.06 -7.31
N GLU A 266 5.72 -2.23 -7.97
CA GLU A 266 7.16 -2.22 -7.82
C GLU A 266 7.63 -0.95 -7.09
N LEU A 267 8.49 -1.13 -6.10
CA LEU A 267 9.29 -0.06 -5.49
C LEU A 267 10.75 -0.27 -5.89
N THR A 268 11.34 0.72 -6.55
CA THR A 268 12.78 0.79 -6.78
C THR A 268 13.38 1.87 -5.92
N VAL A 269 14.39 1.52 -5.12
CA VAL A 269 15.20 2.44 -4.31
C VAL A 269 16.62 2.43 -4.86
N ARG A 270 17.14 3.62 -5.13
CA ARG A 270 18.54 3.84 -5.51
C ARG A 270 19.19 4.62 -4.39
N VAL A 271 20.29 4.10 -3.87
CA VAL A 271 21.08 4.77 -2.85
C VAL A 271 22.45 5.09 -3.40
N ARG A 272 22.96 6.29 -3.10
CA ARG A 272 24.32 6.72 -3.40
C ARG A 272 24.92 7.44 -2.20
N ASP A 273 26.21 7.24 -1.99
CA ASP A 273 27.01 8.05 -1.06
C ASP A 273 27.06 9.52 -1.50
N ASN A 274 26.97 10.44 -0.53
CA ASN A 274 27.17 11.87 -0.71
C ASN A 274 28.66 12.24 -0.88
N PHE A 275 29.61 11.39 -0.48
CA PHE A 275 31.04 11.70 -0.49
C PHE A 275 31.76 11.55 -1.85
N SER A 276 31.03 11.29 -2.94
CA SER A 276 31.59 11.30 -4.29
C SER A 276 31.72 12.72 -4.84
N SER A 277 32.66 13.49 -4.28
CA SER A 277 33.31 14.58 -5.03
C SER A 277 34.41 13.99 -5.90
N ASP A 278 34.62 14.55 -7.08
CA ASP A 278 35.60 14.13 -8.08
C ASP A 278 37.00 13.83 -7.50
N LEU A 279 37.31 12.55 -7.28
CA LEU A 279 38.70 12.08 -7.23
C LEU A 279 39.19 11.81 -8.65
N THR A 280 39.19 12.86 -9.48
CA THR A 280 40.07 12.94 -10.65
C THR A 280 41.06 14.10 -10.44
N SER A 281 41.83 14.03 -9.36
CA SER A 281 43.10 14.75 -9.34
C SER A 281 44.07 14.02 -10.29
N THR A 282 44.10 14.46 -11.54
CA THR A 282 45.23 14.16 -12.43
C THR A 282 46.51 14.60 -11.70
N PRO A 283 47.56 13.77 -11.57
CA PRO A 283 48.83 14.25 -11.06
C PRO A 283 49.32 15.31 -12.04
N ALA A 284 49.57 16.53 -11.55
CA ALA A 284 50.38 17.48 -12.29
C ALA A 284 51.77 16.84 -12.43
N VAL A 285 52.09 16.42 -13.64
CA VAL A 285 53.45 16.05 -14.03
C VAL A 285 54.27 17.33 -13.97
N GLY A 286 55.15 17.40 -12.98
CA GLY A 286 56.32 18.29 -12.95
C GLY A 286 57.56 17.48 -13.24
#